data_AF-E3D7R9-F1
#
_entry.id   AF-E3D7R9-F1
#
_cell.length_a   1.000
_cell.length_b   1.000
_cell.length_c   1.000
_cell.angle_alpha   90.00
_cell.angle_beta   90.00
_cell.angle_gamma   90.00
#
_symmetry.space_group_name_H-M   'P 1'
#
loop_
_entity.id
_entity.type
_entity.pdbx_description
1 polymer ?
#
loop_
_entity_poly.entity_id
_entity_poly.type
_entity_poly.pdbx_seq_one_letter_code
_entity_poly.pdbx_strand_id
1 'polypeptide(L)'
;MEPTRLLPILIQTARGLFVAHSHGVIHRDVKPANIMVSDTGSVKITDFGVSYSSDQEQITQDGMVVGTAQYISPEQAQGEQATAQSDIYSLGVVAYEGLCGHRPFTGATPVDIAAAHVNDPVPPLPDSVDIQLRQFVMSMLSKNPKDRPKDALVVSKVLSKIERRLLDQQTAFNNKNSVPSSAVQRPARSVRSVPKTQVNIINILNNNNRKEQQ
;
A
#
# COMPACT_ATOMS: atom_id res chain seq x y z
N MET A 1 3.53 -9.83 1.58
CA MET A 1 2.29 -10.30 0.90
C MET A 1 2.62 -10.56 -0.55
N GLU A 2 2.06 -11.59 -1.18
CA GLU A 2 2.26 -11.82 -2.62
C GLU A 2 1.85 -10.58 -3.45
N PRO A 3 2.67 -10.11 -4.41
CA PRO A 3 2.35 -8.94 -5.22
C PRO A 3 0.99 -9.01 -5.92
N THR A 4 0.58 -10.21 -6.36
CA THR A 4 -0.71 -10.44 -7.03
C THR A 4 -1.92 -10.22 -6.12
N ARG A 5 -1.75 -10.22 -4.79
CA ARG A 5 -2.80 -9.85 -3.83
C ARG A 5 -2.75 -8.38 -3.44
N LEU A 6 -1.54 -7.81 -3.38
CA LEU A 6 -1.33 -6.43 -2.96
C LEU A 6 -1.71 -5.42 -4.05
N LEU A 7 -1.30 -5.68 -5.30
CA LEU A 7 -1.50 -4.75 -6.42
C LEU A 7 -2.98 -4.38 -6.66
N PRO A 8 -3.96 -5.32 -6.67
CA PRO A 8 -5.37 -4.96 -6.82
C PRO A 8 -5.86 -3.96 -5.77
N ILE A 9 -5.33 -4.04 -4.54
CA ILE A 9 -5.68 -3.15 -3.44
C ILE A 9 -5.11 -1.76 -3.72
N LEU A 10 -3.79 -1.67 -3.95
CA LEU A 10 -3.10 -0.40 -4.23
C LEU A 10 -3.68 0.32 -5.46
N ILE A 11 -4.02 -0.43 -6.51
CA ILE A 11 -4.62 0.09 -7.75
C ILE A 11 -5.97 0.76 -7.45
N GLN A 12 -6.84 0.11 -6.67
CA GLN A 12 -8.14 0.65 -6.31
C GLN A 12 -8.02 1.84 -5.34
N THR A 13 -7.12 1.76 -4.36
CA THR A 13 -6.82 2.89 -3.46
C THR A 13 -6.35 4.12 -4.24
N ALA A 14 -5.41 3.95 -5.18
CA ALA A 14 -4.92 5.03 -6.01
C ALA A 14 -6.04 5.67 -6.87
N ARG A 15 -7.00 4.87 -7.37
CA ARG A 15 -8.18 5.40 -8.07
C ARG A 15 -9.08 6.22 -7.15
N GLY A 16 -9.35 5.72 -5.95
CA GLY A 16 -10.16 6.44 -4.96
C GLY A 16 -9.51 7.77 -4.54
N LEU A 17 -8.20 7.77 -4.28
CA LEU A 17 -7.44 8.97 -3.98
C LEU A 17 -7.49 9.98 -5.13
N PHE A 18 -7.30 9.53 -6.37
CA PHE A 18 -7.39 10.42 -7.53
C PHE A 18 -8.75 11.12 -7.64
N VAL A 19 -9.85 10.40 -7.37
CA VAL A 19 -11.20 10.99 -7.36
C VAL A 19 -11.34 12.01 -6.24
N ALA A 20 -10.81 11.75 -5.05
CA ALA A 20 -10.82 12.74 -3.97
C ALA A 20 -10.01 13.99 -4.35
N HIS A 21 -8.78 13.79 -4.86
CA HIS A 21 -7.89 14.87 -5.30
C HIS A 21 -8.52 15.74 -6.39
N SER A 22 -9.25 15.14 -7.34
CA SER A 22 -9.93 15.89 -8.40
C SER A 22 -11.08 16.79 -7.88
N HIS A 23 -11.54 16.56 -6.66
CA HIS A 23 -12.53 17.40 -5.97
C HIS A 23 -11.89 18.29 -4.89
N GLY A 24 -10.55 18.42 -4.90
CA GLY A 24 -9.81 19.25 -3.94
C GLY A 24 -9.70 18.65 -2.53
N VAL A 25 -10.07 17.38 -2.35
CA VAL A 25 -9.99 16.69 -1.06
C VAL A 25 -8.68 15.92 -0.98
N ILE A 26 -7.84 16.26 0.01
CA ILE A 26 -6.61 15.52 0.35
C ILE A 26 -6.91 14.62 1.55
N HIS A 27 -6.50 13.36 1.52
CA HIS A 27 -6.81 12.41 2.59
C HIS A 27 -5.99 12.68 3.87
N ARG A 28 -4.69 12.94 3.74
CA ARG A 28 -3.74 13.31 4.81
C ARG A 28 -3.36 12.20 5.80
N ASP A 29 -4.03 11.05 5.76
CA ASP A 29 -3.83 9.94 6.70
C ASP A 29 -3.99 8.58 5.98
N VAL A 30 -3.35 8.43 4.82
CA VAL A 30 -3.37 7.17 4.07
C VAL A 30 -2.53 6.14 4.82
N LYS A 31 -3.18 5.09 5.31
CA LYS A 31 -2.55 3.98 6.04
C LYS A 31 -3.40 2.71 5.95
N PRO A 32 -2.87 1.53 6.28
CA PRO A 32 -3.61 0.27 6.15
C PRO A 32 -4.94 0.24 6.91
N ALA A 33 -5.02 0.91 8.07
CA ALA A 33 -6.23 0.99 8.87
C ALA A 33 -7.38 1.75 8.18
N ASN A 34 -7.08 2.66 7.23
CA ASN A 34 -8.05 3.47 6.51
C ASN A 34 -8.36 2.91 5.10
N ILE A 35 -7.83 1.72 4.78
CA ILE A 35 -8.06 1.03 3.50
C ILE A 35 -8.80 -0.27 3.81
N MET A 36 -10.11 -0.26 3.59
CA MET A 36 -10.98 -1.41 3.81
C MET A 36 -11.03 -2.30 2.56
N VAL A 37 -10.86 -3.61 2.74
CA VAL A 37 -11.01 -4.60 1.67
C VAL A 37 -12.21 -5.48 2.00
N SER A 38 -13.17 -5.54 1.09
CA SER A 38 -14.32 -6.45 1.20
C SER A 38 -13.96 -7.88 0.78
N ASP A 39 -14.78 -8.85 1.19
CA ASP A 39 -14.62 -10.26 0.81
C ASP A 39 -14.69 -10.47 -0.71
N THR A 40 -15.33 -9.54 -1.45
CA THR A 40 -15.39 -9.53 -2.92
C THR A 40 -14.18 -8.84 -3.57
N GLY A 41 -13.20 -8.40 -2.79
CA GLY A 41 -11.99 -7.74 -3.27
C GLY A 41 -12.15 -6.26 -3.61
N SER A 42 -13.31 -5.66 -3.36
CA SER A 42 -13.53 -4.22 -3.54
C SER A 42 -12.89 -3.43 -2.40
N VAL A 43 -12.19 -2.35 -2.74
CA VAL A 43 -11.54 -1.45 -1.78
C VAL A 43 -12.41 -0.23 -1.50
N LYS A 44 -12.46 0.19 -0.23
CA LYS A 44 -13.00 1.48 0.19
C LYS A 44 -11.97 2.21 1.04
N ILE A 45 -11.93 3.53 0.88
CA ILE A 45 -11.07 4.43 1.65
C ILE A 45 -11.95 5.13 2.67
N THR A 46 -11.53 5.16 3.93
CA THR A 46 -12.26 5.76 5.06
C THR A 46 -11.50 6.91 5.68
N ASP A 47 -12.14 7.65 6.59
CA ASP A 47 -11.48 8.62 7.46
C ASP A 47 -10.71 9.70 6.71
N PHE A 48 -11.34 10.25 5.66
CA PHE A 48 -10.85 11.41 4.94
C PHE A 48 -10.74 12.62 5.86
N GLY A 49 -9.56 12.87 6.41
CA GLY A 49 -9.09 14.15 6.94
C GLY A 49 -9.95 14.87 8.01
N VAL A 50 -11.04 14.28 8.50
CA VAL A 50 -11.98 14.93 9.44
C VAL A 50 -11.32 15.31 10.77
N SER A 51 -10.12 14.79 11.05
CA SER A 51 -9.34 15.05 12.26
C SER A 51 -8.28 16.15 12.15
N TYR A 52 -8.05 16.74 10.98
CA TYR A 52 -6.97 17.72 10.78
C TYR A 52 -7.51 19.05 10.25
N SER A 53 -8.33 19.71 11.08
CA SER A 53 -8.64 21.13 10.91
C SER A 53 -7.34 21.92 10.93
N SER A 54 -7.21 22.86 9.99
CA SER A 54 -6.05 23.68 9.65
C SER A 54 -5.40 24.51 10.78
N ASP A 55 -5.91 24.40 12.02
CA ASP A 55 -5.49 25.18 13.18
C ASP A 55 -4.80 24.35 14.28
N GLN A 56 -4.69 23.02 14.12
CA GLN A 56 -3.90 22.21 15.06
C GLN A 56 -2.47 22.07 14.53
N GLU A 57 -1.58 22.85 15.15
CA GLU A 57 -0.13 22.76 15.09
C GLU A 57 0.31 21.32 14.79
N GLN A 58 0.95 21.11 13.63
CA GLN A 58 1.43 19.79 13.16
C GLN A 58 2.44 19.14 14.12
N ILE A 59 2.90 19.92 15.10
CA ILE A 59 3.77 19.57 16.21
C ILE A 59 3.21 20.39 17.38
N THR A 60 2.64 19.75 18.41
CA THR A 60 2.30 20.50 19.65
C THR A 60 3.58 21.17 20.16
N GLN A 61 3.51 22.35 20.78
CA GLN A 61 4.66 23.10 21.34
C GLN A 61 5.68 22.27 22.16
N ASP A 62 5.30 21.07 22.63
CA ASP A 62 6.15 20.08 23.33
C ASP A 62 6.78 18.98 22.44
N GLY A 63 6.72 19.08 21.11
CA GLY A 63 7.30 18.10 20.19
C GLY A 63 6.50 16.79 20.02
N MET A 64 5.29 16.69 20.55
CA MET A 64 4.45 15.49 20.35
C MET A 64 3.77 15.51 18.97
N VAL A 65 4.15 14.55 18.13
CA VAL A 65 3.40 14.21 16.90
C VAL A 65 2.10 13.51 17.32
N VAL A 66 0.97 14.20 17.21
CA VAL A 66 -0.36 13.62 17.46
C VAL A 66 -0.79 12.83 16.21
N GLY A 67 -0.44 11.55 16.17
CA GLY A 67 -0.83 10.63 15.08
C GLY A 67 0.18 9.50 14.82
N THR A 68 -0.19 8.56 13.96
CA THR A 68 0.68 7.43 13.58
C THR A 68 1.75 7.91 12.58
N ALA A 69 2.87 8.42 13.08
CA ALA A 69 4.02 8.90 12.27
C ALA A 69 4.59 7.89 11.26
N GLN A 70 4.13 6.63 11.30
CA GLN A 70 4.60 5.51 10.48
C GLN A 70 4.33 5.65 8.98
N TYR A 71 3.41 6.52 8.57
CA TYR A 71 3.01 6.71 7.16
C TYR A 71 3.03 8.19 6.75
N ILE A 72 3.57 9.07 7.60
CA ILE A 72 3.58 10.52 7.36
C ILE A 72 4.50 10.84 6.17
N SER A 73 4.11 11.82 5.34
CA SER A 73 5.00 12.32 4.29
C SER A 73 6.09 13.24 4.88
N PRO A 74 7.24 13.38 4.20
CA PRO A 74 8.32 14.29 4.64
C PRO A 74 7.81 15.71 4.88
N GLU A 75 7.05 16.25 3.93
CA GLU A 75 6.50 17.60 4.03
C GLU A 75 5.50 17.74 5.20
N GLN A 76 4.67 16.73 5.47
CA GLN A 76 3.78 16.76 6.64
C GLN A 76 4.56 16.70 7.96
N ALA A 77 5.63 15.91 8.02
CA ALA A 77 6.52 15.82 9.19
C ALA A 77 7.29 17.14 9.44
N GLN A 78 7.52 17.93 8.40
CA GLN A 78 8.13 19.26 8.48
C GLN A 78 7.14 20.38 8.82
N GLY A 79 5.86 20.06 8.99
CA GLY A 79 4.83 21.08 9.24
C GLY A 79 4.38 21.82 7.98
N GLU A 80 4.61 21.25 6.79
CA GLU A 80 4.09 21.81 5.54
C GLU A 80 2.68 21.27 5.26
N GLN A 81 1.93 22.00 4.44
CA GLN A 81 0.58 21.63 4.05
C GLN A 81 0.58 20.35 3.21
N ALA A 82 -0.19 19.35 3.64
CA ALA A 82 -0.40 18.13 2.89
C ALA A 82 -1.04 18.39 1.52
N THR A 83 -0.53 17.71 0.49
CA THR A 83 -1.03 17.77 -0.89
C THR A 83 -1.38 16.38 -1.40
N ALA A 84 -1.88 16.29 -2.64
CA ALA A 84 -2.08 15.01 -3.32
C ALA A 84 -0.79 14.14 -3.36
N GLN A 85 0.39 14.78 -3.42
CA GLN A 85 1.67 14.09 -3.40
C GLN A 85 1.98 13.47 -2.02
N SER A 86 1.44 14.04 -0.95
CA SER A 86 1.58 13.49 0.42
C SER A 86 0.87 12.15 0.51
N ASP A 87 -0.37 12.05 -0.01
CA ASP A 87 -1.12 10.80 -0.06
C ASP A 87 -0.42 9.73 -0.93
N ILE A 88 0.24 10.13 -2.03
CA ILE A 88 1.04 9.22 -2.87
C ILE A 88 2.22 8.65 -2.09
N TYR A 89 2.92 9.47 -1.31
CA TYR A 89 4.01 9.03 -0.47
C TYR A 89 3.53 8.00 0.56
N SER A 90 2.48 8.33 1.29
CA SER A 90 1.88 7.44 2.29
C SER A 90 1.39 6.12 1.68
N LEU A 91 0.78 6.15 0.49
CA LEU A 91 0.44 4.94 -0.25
C LEU A 91 1.70 4.14 -0.67
N GLY A 92 2.81 4.82 -0.96
CA GLY A 92 4.11 4.20 -1.19
C GLY A 92 4.64 3.46 0.04
N VAL A 93 4.42 4.02 1.24
CA VAL A 93 4.79 3.36 2.51
C VAL A 93 3.95 2.11 2.73
N VAL A 94 2.64 2.17 2.43
CA VAL A 94 1.75 1.00 2.46
C VAL A 94 2.20 -0.08 1.47
N ALA A 95 2.58 0.32 0.25
CA ALA A 95 3.10 -0.61 -0.75
C ALA A 95 4.41 -1.26 -0.30
N TYR A 96 5.32 -0.47 0.28
CA TYR A 96 6.58 -0.97 0.85
C TYR A 96 6.33 -2.01 1.92
N GLU A 97 5.50 -1.69 2.91
CA GLU A 97 5.16 -2.61 4.00
C GLU A 97 4.48 -3.88 3.48
N GLY A 98 3.57 -3.75 2.50
CA GLY A 98 2.93 -4.91 1.89
C GLY A 98 3.91 -5.86 1.20
N LEU A 99 4.99 -5.32 0.62
CA LEU A 99 6.02 -6.08 -0.08
C LEU A 99 7.07 -6.68 0.87
N CYS A 100 7.55 -5.91 1.85
CA CYS A 100 8.59 -6.34 2.79
C CYS A 100 8.08 -7.07 4.03
N GLY A 101 6.80 -6.87 4.40
CA GLY A 101 6.26 -7.29 5.69
C GLY A 101 6.61 -6.36 6.85
N HIS A 102 7.40 -5.31 6.62
CA HIS A 102 7.72 -4.26 7.59
C HIS A 102 7.77 -2.88 6.92
N ARG A 103 7.58 -1.84 7.72
CA ARG A 103 7.67 -0.44 7.28
C ARG A 103 9.11 -0.03 6.96
N PRO A 104 9.31 1.00 6.11
CA PRO A 104 10.65 1.46 5.74
C PRO A 104 11.41 2.10 6.92
N PHE A 105 10.68 2.74 7.84
CA PHE A 105 11.25 3.39 9.02
C PHE A 105 10.57 2.93 10.31
N THR A 106 11.38 2.79 11.35
CA THR A 106 10.96 2.46 12.72
C THR A 106 11.78 3.30 13.69
N GLY A 107 11.28 3.56 14.89
CA GLY A 107 11.93 4.41 15.88
C GLY A 107 11.30 4.23 17.26
N ALA A 108 11.98 4.71 18.30
CA ALA A 108 11.51 4.60 19.69
C ALA A 108 10.31 5.52 19.95
N THR A 109 10.29 6.68 19.30
CA THR A 109 9.22 7.67 19.41
C THR A 109 8.62 8.01 18.04
N PRO A 110 7.39 8.54 17.99
CA PRO A 110 6.81 9.08 16.76
C PRO A 110 7.68 10.16 16.10
N VAL A 111 8.39 10.95 16.91
CA VAL A 111 9.30 12.00 16.43
C VAL A 111 10.48 11.40 15.68
N ASP A 112 11.08 10.32 16.21
CA ASP A 112 12.19 9.63 15.54
C ASP A 112 11.76 9.09 14.17
N ILE A 113 10.55 8.53 14.09
CA ILE A 113 9.99 7.99 12.85
C ILE A 113 9.72 9.13 11.84
N ALA A 114 9.14 10.24 12.29
CA ALA A 114 8.91 11.41 11.45
C ALA A 114 10.24 11.98 10.93
N ALA A 115 11.25 12.09 11.79
CA ALA A 115 12.59 12.53 11.39
C ALA A 115 13.23 11.60 10.36
N ALA A 116 13.06 10.28 10.47
CA ALA A 116 13.54 9.32 9.48
C ALA A 116 12.82 9.47 8.12
N HIS A 117 11.51 9.75 8.14
CA HIS A 117 10.77 10.07 6.91
C HIS A 117 11.32 11.33 6.22
N VAL A 118 11.85 12.31 6.94
CA VAL A 118 12.48 13.50 6.37
C VAL A 118 13.91 13.23 5.89
N ASN A 119 14.74 12.65 6.75
CA ASN A 119 16.19 12.69 6.60
C ASN A 119 16.80 11.40 6.05
N ASP A 120 16.25 10.24 6.41
CA ASP A 120 16.90 8.97 6.15
C ASP A 120 16.61 8.47 4.73
N PRO A 121 17.58 7.87 4.03
CA PRO A 121 17.31 7.20 2.77
C PRO A 121 16.34 6.03 3.01
N VAL A 122 15.39 5.86 2.08
CA VAL A 122 14.46 4.73 2.13
C VAL A 122 15.25 3.44 1.89
N PRO A 123 15.22 2.45 2.81
CA PRO A 123 15.93 1.20 2.59
C PRO A 123 15.43 0.50 1.32
N PRO A 124 16.29 -0.13 0.50
CA PRO A 124 15.87 -0.76 -0.74
C PRO A 124 14.89 -1.91 -0.48
N LEU A 125 13.91 -2.10 -1.37
CA LEU A 125 13.08 -3.30 -1.37
C LEU A 125 13.92 -4.54 -1.74
N PRO A 126 13.60 -5.74 -1.22
CA PRO A 126 14.31 -6.98 -1.53
C PRO A 126 14.42 -7.29 -3.02
N ASP A 127 15.49 -7.99 -3.41
CA ASP A 127 15.70 -8.42 -4.79
C ASP A 127 14.69 -9.47 -5.28
N SER A 128 13.98 -10.13 -4.36
CA SER A 128 12.88 -11.02 -4.66
C SER A 128 11.64 -10.30 -5.23
N VAL A 129 11.52 -8.98 -5.02
CA VAL A 129 10.46 -8.17 -5.61
C VAL A 129 10.82 -7.84 -7.06
N ASP A 130 9.86 -7.97 -7.97
CA ASP A 130 10.01 -7.59 -9.37
C ASP A 130 10.63 -6.19 -9.53
N ILE A 131 11.64 -6.08 -10.40
CA ILE A 131 12.46 -4.86 -10.52
C ILE A 131 11.64 -3.61 -10.88
N GLN A 132 10.64 -3.73 -11.75
CA GLN A 132 9.82 -2.57 -12.14
C GLN A 132 8.88 -2.17 -11.01
N LEU A 133 8.33 -3.16 -10.29
CA LEU A 133 7.53 -2.90 -9.09
C LEU A 133 8.36 -2.20 -8.03
N ARG A 134 9.56 -2.71 -7.77
CA ARG A 134 10.51 -2.11 -6.82
C ARG A 134 10.81 -0.67 -7.19
N GLN A 135 11.27 -0.41 -8.42
CA GLN A 135 11.60 0.94 -8.87
C GLN A 135 10.43 1.90 -8.76
N PHE A 136 9.21 1.44 -9.09
CA PHE A 136 8.03 2.29 -9.04
C PHE A 136 7.57 2.60 -7.61
N VAL A 137 7.60 1.62 -6.70
CA VAL A 137 7.30 1.88 -5.27
C VAL A 137 8.34 2.83 -4.67
N MET A 138 9.62 2.65 -5.00
CA MET A 138 10.68 3.55 -4.53
C MET A 138 10.52 4.99 -5.06
N SER A 139 9.97 5.20 -6.27
CA SER A 139 9.69 6.56 -6.77
C SER A 139 8.52 7.23 -6.07
N MET A 140 7.52 6.47 -5.58
CA MET A 140 6.47 7.03 -4.72
C MET A 140 7.02 7.55 -3.39
N LEU A 141 8.13 6.97 -2.93
CA LEU A 141 8.79 7.29 -1.66
C LEU A 141 9.89 8.36 -1.80
N SER A 142 9.99 9.03 -2.95
CA SER A 142 10.89 10.18 -3.14
C SER A 142 10.61 11.27 -2.10
N LYS A 143 11.67 11.80 -1.47
CA LYS A 143 11.53 12.82 -0.42
C LYS A 143 10.91 14.11 -0.97
N ASN A 144 11.44 14.59 -2.09
CA ASN A 144 10.87 15.71 -2.82
C ASN A 144 9.56 15.30 -3.53
N PRO A 145 8.43 15.96 -3.25
CA PRO A 145 7.13 15.66 -3.88
C PRO A 145 7.14 15.71 -5.41
N LYS A 146 8.02 16.50 -6.02
CA LYS A 146 8.11 16.64 -7.49
C LYS A 146 8.73 15.43 -8.19
N ASP A 147 9.46 14.61 -7.45
CA ASP A 147 10.13 13.40 -7.95
C ASP A 147 9.26 12.15 -7.80
N ARG A 148 8.04 12.30 -7.26
CA ARG A 148 7.02 11.25 -7.15
C ARG A 148 6.19 11.17 -8.45
N PRO A 149 5.42 10.10 -8.67
CA PRO A 149 4.45 10.07 -9.77
C PRO A 149 3.55 11.31 -9.76
N LYS A 150 3.21 11.80 -10.96
CA LYS A 150 2.49 13.07 -11.16
C LYS A 150 1.18 13.18 -10.38
N ASP A 151 0.43 12.08 -10.32
CA ASP A 151 -0.85 11.99 -9.64
C ASP A 151 -1.18 10.52 -9.33
N ALA A 152 -2.22 10.30 -8.52
CA ALA A 152 -2.66 8.95 -8.14
C ALA A 152 -3.25 8.15 -9.33
N LEU A 153 -3.68 8.80 -10.42
CA LEU A 153 -4.11 8.08 -11.63
C LEU A 153 -2.92 7.45 -12.36
N VAL A 154 -1.78 8.14 -12.41
CA VAL A 154 -0.52 7.56 -12.92
C VAL A 154 -0.12 6.35 -12.07
N VAL A 155 -0.19 6.45 -10.74
CA VAL A 155 0.06 5.32 -9.83
C VAL A 155 -0.82 4.12 -10.20
N SER A 156 -2.13 4.33 -10.28
CA SER A 156 -3.07 3.25 -10.64
C SER A 156 -2.75 2.60 -12.00
N LYS A 157 -2.49 3.42 -13.02
CA LYS A 157 -2.22 2.94 -14.38
C LYS A 157 -0.91 2.15 -14.47
N VAL A 158 0.15 2.61 -13.83
CA VAL A 158 1.45 1.92 -13.86
C VAL A 158 1.38 0.61 -13.07
N LEU A 159 0.79 0.61 -11.87
CA LEU A 159 0.61 -0.61 -11.10
C LEU A 159 -0.27 -1.64 -11.83
N SER A 160 -1.32 -1.20 -12.54
CA SER A 160 -2.16 -2.10 -13.37
C SER A 160 -1.38 -2.76 -14.51
N LYS A 161 -0.43 -2.04 -15.13
CA LYS A 161 0.45 -2.61 -16.17
C LYS A 161 1.42 -3.64 -15.60
N ILE A 162 2.00 -3.35 -14.43
CA ILE A 162 2.90 -4.26 -13.72
C ILE A 162 2.15 -5.52 -13.30
N GLU A 163 0.97 -5.38 -12.68
CA GLU A 163 0.10 -6.49 -12.26
C GLU A 163 -0.20 -7.43 -13.43
N ARG A 164 -0.69 -6.89 -14.55
CA ARG A 164 -0.99 -7.69 -15.73
C ARG A 164 0.22 -8.49 -16.21
N ARG A 165 1.40 -7.84 -16.29
CA ARG A 165 2.65 -8.51 -16.69
C ARG A 165 3.01 -9.65 -15.73
N LEU A 166 2.89 -9.44 -14.42
CA LEU A 166 3.21 -10.47 -13.42
C LEU A 166 2.24 -11.66 -13.53
N LEU A 167 0.94 -11.40 -13.75
CA LEU A 167 -0.06 -12.45 -13.96
C LEU A 167 0.20 -13.25 -15.26
N ASP A 168 0.57 -12.57 -16.35
CA ASP A 168 0.92 -13.21 -17.62
C ASP A 168 2.15 -14.13 -17.46
N GLN A 169 3.18 -13.67 -16.74
CA GLN A 169 4.38 -14.45 -16.43
C GLN A 169 4.06 -15.70 -15.59
N GLN A 170 3.21 -15.55 -14.56
CA GLN A 170 2.79 -16.67 -13.71
C GLN A 170 1.98 -17.70 -14.50
N THR A 171 1.10 -17.25 -15.40
CA THR A 171 0.31 -18.13 -16.28
C THR A 171 1.21 -18.90 -17.25
N ALA A 172 2.20 -18.22 -17.86
CA ALA A 172 3.16 -18.85 -18.76
C ALA A 172 4.05 -19.89 -18.05
N PHE A 173 4.47 -19.61 -16.82
CA PHE A 173 5.24 -20.55 -15.99
C PHE A 173 4.42 -21.80 -15.65
N ASN A 174 3.17 -21.62 -15.21
CA ASN A 174 2.27 -22.73 -14.88
C ASN A 174 1.99 -23.63 -16.09
N ASN A 175 1.76 -23.05 -17.27
CA ASN A 175 1.51 -23.80 -18.50
C ASN A 175 2.73 -24.59 -19.00
N LYS A 176 3.95 -24.10 -18.74
CA LYS A 176 5.19 -24.83 -19.10
C LYS A 176 5.47 -26.01 -18.17
N ASN A 177 5.03 -25.92 -16.91
CA ASN A 177 5.24 -26.97 -15.91
C ASN A 177 4.11 -28.01 -15.87
N SER A 178 2.96 -27.73 -16.50
CA SER A 178 1.92 -28.72 -16.76
C SER A 178 2.25 -29.56 -18.02
N VAL A 179 2.99 -30.65 -17.83
CA VAL A 179 3.08 -31.74 -18.84
C VAL A 179 1.67 -32.31 -19.06
N PRO A 180 1.24 -32.65 -20.29
CA PRO A 180 -0.05 -33.30 -20.50
C PRO A 180 0.00 -34.72 -19.91
N SER A 181 -0.58 -34.89 -18.72
CA SER A 181 -0.97 -36.22 -18.25
C SER A 181 -2.25 -36.60 -18.98
N SER A 182 -2.11 -37.48 -19.96
CA SER A 182 -3.21 -38.11 -20.68
C SER A 182 -4.18 -38.78 -19.70
N ALA A 183 -5.46 -38.39 -19.81
CA ALA A 183 -6.65 -39.11 -19.36
C ALA A 183 -6.83 -39.40 -17.86
N VAL A 184 -7.61 -38.54 -17.17
CA VAL A 184 -8.51 -38.98 -16.10
C VAL A 184 -9.86 -38.25 -16.21
N GLN A 185 -10.92 -39.04 -16.29
CA GLN A 185 -12.33 -38.65 -16.39
C GLN A 185 -12.83 -37.86 -15.17
N ARG A 186 -13.75 -36.92 -15.43
CA ARG A 186 -14.52 -36.17 -14.43
C ARG A 186 -15.49 -37.06 -13.66
N PRO A 187 -15.79 -36.70 -12.39
CA PRO A 187 -17.21 -36.56 -12.04
C PRO A 187 -17.56 -35.29 -11.22
N ALA A 188 -18.84 -35.22 -10.87
CA ALA A 188 -19.72 -34.07 -10.64
C ALA A 188 -19.48 -33.18 -9.40
N ARG A 189 -20.12 -32.00 -9.50
CA ARG A 189 -20.22 -30.85 -8.59
C ARG A 189 -21.01 -31.19 -7.32
N SER A 190 -20.59 -30.66 -6.16
CA SER A 190 -21.47 -30.44 -5.00
C SER A 190 -21.09 -29.12 -4.31
N VAL A 191 -22.09 -28.28 -4.08
CA VAL A 191 -21.97 -26.95 -3.46
C VAL A 191 -22.28 -27.09 -1.97
N ARG A 192 -21.38 -26.62 -1.10
CA ARG A 192 -21.69 -26.31 0.30
C ARG A 192 -21.20 -24.91 0.64
N SER A 193 -22.14 -24.07 1.05
CA SER A 193 -21.93 -22.74 1.63
C SER A 193 -21.62 -22.86 3.12
N VAL A 194 -20.63 -22.10 3.62
CA VAL A 194 -20.32 -21.94 5.05
C VAL A 194 -19.94 -20.45 5.29
N PRO A 195 -20.19 -19.87 6.49
CA PRO A 195 -20.41 -18.43 6.67
C PRO A 195 -19.18 -17.51 6.75
N LYS A 196 -19.52 -16.21 6.71
CA LYS A 196 -18.75 -14.96 6.59
C LYS A 196 -17.77 -14.68 7.73
N THR A 197 -16.64 -14.06 7.38
CA THR A 197 -15.85 -13.20 8.28
C THR A 197 -15.17 -12.09 7.47
N GLN A 198 -15.42 -10.82 7.84
CA GLN A 198 -14.74 -9.65 7.29
C GLN A 198 -13.25 -9.67 7.65
N VAL A 199 -12.37 -9.43 6.66
CA VAL A 199 -10.92 -9.45 6.85
C VAL A 199 -10.33 -8.06 6.64
N ASN A 200 -9.79 -7.48 7.71
CA ASN A 200 -9.08 -6.21 7.67
C ASN A 200 -7.70 -6.36 6.99
N ILE A 201 -7.13 -5.34 6.32
CA ILE A 201 -5.80 -5.45 5.68
C ILE A 201 -4.72 -5.87 6.69
N ILE A 202 -4.84 -5.42 7.93
CA ILE A 202 -4.00 -5.84 9.06
C ILE A 202 -4.00 -7.37 9.21
N ASN A 203 -5.14 -8.05 9.02
CA ASN A 203 -5.21 -9.51 9.10
C ASN A 203 -4.54 -10.19 7.89
N ILE A 204 -4.52 -9.56 6.71
CA ILE A 204 -3.83 -10.11 5.53
C ILE A 204 -2.32 -9.92 5.64
N LEU A 205 -1.87 -8.79 6.21
CA LEU A 205 -0.45 -8.53 6.49
C LEU A 205 0.07 -9.44 7.61
N ASN A 206 -0.66 -9.55 8.74
CA ASN A 206 -0.26 -10.34 9.91
C ASN A 206 -0.31 -11.86 9.69
N ASN A 207 -1.15 -12.38 8.79
CA ASN A 207 -1.23 -13.82 8.53
C ASN A 207 0.00 -14.41 7.81
N ASN A 208 0.89 -13.58 7.25
CA ASN A 208 2.14 -14.07 6.65
C ASN A 208 3.23 -14.34 7.70
N ASN A 209 3.17 -13.72 8.89
CA ASN A 209 4.18 -13.92 9.94
C ASN A 209 4.00 -15.19 10.79
N ARG A 210 2.90 -15.95 10.60
CA ARG A 210 2.65 -17.19 11.36
C ARG A 210 3.03 -18.49 10.63
N LYS A 211 3.46 -18.44 9.36
CA LYS A 211 3.78 -19.64 8.59
C LYS A 211 5.26 -20.04 8.62
N GLU A 212 6.12 -19.32 9.32
CA GLU A 212 7.55 -19.64 9.45
C GLU A 212 7.97 -20.09 10.86
N GLN A 213 7.01 -20.38 11.76
CA GLN A 213 7.31 -20.88 13.12
C GLN A 213 6.49 -22.12 13.54
N GLN A 214 6.06 -22.96 12.60
CA GLN A 214 5.55 -24.31 12.92
C GLN A 214 6.15 -25.35 12.00
#